data_AF-A0A326QLW9-F1
#
_entry.id   AF-A0A326QLW9-F1
#
_cell.length_a   1.000
_cell.length_b   1.000
_cell.length_c   1.000
_cell.angle_alpha   90.00
_cell.angle_beta   90.00
_cell.angle_gamma   90.00
#
_symmetry.space_group_name_H-M   'P 1'
#
loop_
_entity.id
_entity.type
_entity.pdbx_description
1 polymer ?
#
loop_
_entity_poly.entity_id
_entity_poly.type
_entity_poly.pdbx_seq_one_letter_code
_entity_poly.pdbx_strand_id
1 'polypeptide(L)'
;MQRQPRRISITISYQVFQTLLNRSEQEGRSMSNLCAFLLEEVLHQQKSTAAPAEAPVVQPGVLNRSHVRFSPYTPEAAPTHNGSFL
;
A
#
# COMPACT_ATOMS: atom_id res chain seq x y z
N MET A 1 -10.34 13.38 4.93
CA MET A 1 -9.62 13.60 6.20
C MET A 1 -8.20 14.08 5.88
N GLN A 2 -7.82 15.30 6.27
CA GLN A 2 -6.44 15.77 6.12
C GLN A 2 -5.52 14.98 7.07
N ARG A 3 -4.41 14.43 6.57
CA ARG A 3 -3.37 13.81 7.39
C ARG A 3 -2.62 14.91 8.14
N GLN A 4 -3.02 15.19 9.37
CA GLN A 4 -2.31 16.13 10.23
C GLN A 4 -1.13 15.42 10.92
N PRO A 5 0.07 16.01 10.94
CA PRO A 5 1.20 15.48 11.69
C PRO A 5 0.86 15.33 13.19
N ARG A 6 1.19 14.18 13.77
CA ARG A 6 1.07 13.93 15.20
C ARG A 6 2.47 13.76 15.79
N ARG A 7 2.81 14.56 16.81
CA ARG A 7 4.10 14.47 17.50
C ARG A 7 3.97 13.49 18.66
N ILE A 8 4.88 12.52 18.70
CA ILE A 8 5.05 11.60 19.81
C ILE A 8 6.41 11.84 20.46
N SER A 9 6.52 11.57 21.76
CA SER A 9 7.78 11.57 22.49
C SER A 9 7.88 10.25 23.23
N ILE A 10 9.03 9.59 23.09
CA ILE A 10 9.31 8.30 23.72
C ILE A 10 10.66 8.39 24.42
N THR A 11 10.79 7.69 25.54
CA THR A 11 12.08 7.50 26.21
C THR A 11 12.70 6.22 25.68
N ILE A 12 13.95 6.29 25.24
CA ILE A 12 14.73 5.16 24.75
C ILE A 12 16.08 5.12 25.47
N SER A 13 16.75 3.96 25.43
CA SER A 13 18.10 3.87 25.99
C SER A 13 19.09 4.72 25.19
N TYR A 14 20.15 5.18 25.85
CA TYR A 14 21.19 5.98 25.21
C TYR A 14 21.84 5.25 24.02
N GLN A 15 22.03 3.93 24.13
CA GLN A 15 22.59 3.13 23.03
C GLN A 15 21.72 3.19 21.79
N VAL A 16 20.40 3.02 21.93
CA VAL A 16 19.46 3.11 20.79
C VAL A 16 19.49 4.51 20.17
N PHE A 17 19.52 5.55 21.01
CA PHE A 17 19.65 6.93 20.52
C PHE A 17 20.92 7.13 19.68
N GLN A 18 22.07 6.66 20.16
CA GLN A 18 23.34 6.76 19.42
C GLN A 18 23.31 5.99 18.10
N THR A 19 22.74 4.78 18.08
CA THR A 19 22.59 4.01 16.85
C THR A 19 21.70 4.74 15.83
N LEU A 20 20.58 5.33 16.26
CA LEU A 20 19.71 6.11 15.39
C LEU A 20 20.39 7.37 14.86
N LEU A 21 21.15 8.08 15.71
CA LEU A 21 21.90 9.27 15.32
C LEU A 21 22.91 8.94 14.23
N ASN A 22 23.82 7.98 14.48
CA ASN A 22 24.85 7.58 13.54
C ASN A 22 24.24 7.12 12.20
N ARG A 23 23.18 6.32 12.23
CA ARG A 23 22.50 5.86 11.01
C ARG A 23 21.85 7.02 10.26
N SER A 24 21.25 7.98 10.95
CA SER A 24 20.62 9.16 10.33
C SER A 24 21.66 10.05 9.63
N GLU A 25 22.84 10.21 10.22
CA GLU A 25 23.95 10.95 9.63
C GLU A 25 24.53 10.22 8.41
N GLN A 26 24.73 8.90 8.50
CA GLN A 26 25.21 8.08 7.39
C GLN A 26 24.24 8.09 6.19
N GLU A 27 22.93 8.04 6.44
CA GLU A 27 21.91 8.11 5.39
C GLU A 27 21.64 9.55 4.91
N GLY A 28 22.20 10.57 5.57
CA GLY A 28 21.99 11.97 5.21
C GLY A 28 20.54 12.45 5.38
N ARG A 29 19.81 11.90 6.37
CA ARG A 29 18.40 12.25 6.63
C ARG A 29 18.17 12.64 8.08
N SER A 30 17.08 13.37 8.34
CA SER A 30 16.74 13.72 9.72
C SER A 30 16.38 12.49 10.53
N MET A 31 16.72 12.52 11.82
CA MET A 31 16.38 11.47 12.78
C MET A 31 14.87 11.18 12.81
N SER A 32 14.01 12.22 12.71
CA SER A 32 12.56 12.04 12.67
C SER A 32 12.08 11.28 11.43
N ASN A 33 12.70 11.51 10.27
CA ASN A 33 12.37 10.82 9.03
C ASN A 33 12.83 9.36 9.09
N LEU A 34 14.05 9.10 9.58
CA LEU A 34 14.54 7.75 9.81
C LEU A 34 13.60 6.97 10.75
N CYS A 35 13.22 7.56 11.89
CA CYS A 35 12.29 6.92 12.81
C CYS A 35 10.93 6.64 12.18
N ALA A 36 10.39 7.57 11.39
CA ALA A 36 9.13 7.36 10.68
C ALA A 36 9.23 6.18 9.69
N PHE A 37 10.30 6.13 8.89
CA PHE A 37 10.56 5.04 7.96
C PHE A 37 10.64 3.68 8.68
N LEU A 38 11.42 3.58 9.77
CA LEU A 38 11.56 2.34 10.52
C LEU A 38 10.24 1.86 11.13
N LEU A 39 9.44 2.80 11.66
CA LEU A 39 8.11 2.48 12.19
C LEU A 39 7.17 1.99 11.09
N GLU A 40 7.15 2.66 9.95
CA GLU A 40 6.35 2.26 8.79
C GLU A 40 6.78 0.88 8.28
N GLU A 41 8.08 0.64 8.12
CA GLU A 41 8.63 -0.64 7.63
C GLU A 41 8.16 -1.82 8.47
N VAL A 42 8.29 -1.74 9.80
CA VAL A 42 7.89 -2.82 10.72
C VAL A 42 6.37 -3.04 10.69
N LEU A 43 5.58 -1.96 10.67
CA LEU A 43 4.11 -2.07 10.62
C LEU A 43 3.62 -2.65 9.28
N HIS A 44 4.27 -2.34 8.17
CA HIS A 44 3.97 -2.94 6.87
C HIS A 44 4.28 -4.45 6.85
N GLN A 45 5.39 -4.89 7.44
CA GLN A 45 5.73 -6.32 7.54
C GLN A 45 4.71 -7.11 8.38
N GLN A 46 4.22 -6.52 9.47
CA GLN A 46 3.18 -7.14 10.32
C GLN A 46 1.87 -7.34 9.56
N LYS A 47 1.46 -6.35 8.76
CA LYS A 47 0.22 -6.42 7.96
C LYS A 47 0.24 -7.60 6.97
N SER A 48 1.39 -7.90 6.38
CA SER A 48 1.58 -9.03 5.46
C SER A 48 1.42 -10.40 6.13
N THR A 49 1.70 -10.49 7.43
CA THR A 49 1.66 -11.75 8.19
C THR A 49 0.28 -12.03 8.78
N ALA A 50 -0.59 -11.02 8.86
CA ALA A 50 -1.91 -11.11 9.51
C ALA A 50 -3.06 -11.55 8.59
N ALA A 51 -2.79 -11.99 7.36
CA ALA A 51 -3.78 -12.70 6.56
C ALA A 51 -3.72 -14.20 6.91
N PRO A 52 -4.66 -14.74 7.72
CA PRO A 52 -4.82 -16.19 7.76
C PRO A 52 -5.20 -16.64 6.35
N ALA A 53 -4.54 -17.72 5.90
CA ALA A 53 -4.92 -18.46 4.73
C ALA A 53 -6.38 -18.91 4.87
N GLU A 54 -7.34 -18.15 4.35
CA GLU A 54 -8.55 -18.74 3.82
C GLU A 54 -8.09 -19.57 2.62
N ALA A 55 -7.91 -20.86 2.86
CA ALA A 55 -7.72 -21.85 1.83
C ALA A 55 -8.80 -21.64 0.75
N PRO A 56 -8.47 -21.75 -0.55
CA PRO A 56 -9.51 -21.86 -1.55
C PRO A 56 -10.30 -23.12 -1.21
N VAL A 57 -11.53 -22.95 -0.73
CA VAL A 57 -12.48 -24.04 -0.57
C VAL A 57 -12.67 -24.62 -1.96
N VAL A 58 -11.99 -25.74 -2.23
CA VAL A 58 -12.22 -26.58 -3.39
C VAL A 58 -13.66 -27.08 -3.22
N GLN A 59 -14.60 -26.44 -3.91
CA GLN A 59 -15.97 -26.94 -4.01
C GLN A 59 -15.92 -28.21 -4.88
N PRO A 60 -16.22 -29.41 -4.33
CA PRO A 60 -16.29 -30.60 -5.15
C PRO A 60 -17.66 -30.60 -5.85
N GLY A 61 -17.63 -30.42 -7.16
CA GLY A 61 -18.68 -30.91 -8.04
C GLY A 61 -19.91 -30.01 -8.20
N VAL A 62 -19.86 -29.11 -9.18
CA VAL A 62 -21.04 -28.89 -10.04
C VAL A 62 -20.57 -29.02 -11.48
N LEU A 63 -20.77 -30.23 -12.01
CA LEU A 63 -20.67 -30.54 -13.43
C LEU A 63 -21.83 -29.83 -14.14
N ASN A 64 -21.59 -28.71 -14.83
CA ASN A 64 -22.38 -28.42 -16.02
C ASN A 64 -21.66 -27.58 -17.08
N ARG A 65 -21.00 -28.33 -17.96
CA ARG A 65 -20.89 -28.18 -19.41
C ARG A 65 -21.39 -26.86 -20.03
N SER A 66 -20.41 -26.19 -20.67
CA SER A 66 -20.50 -25.37 -21.89
C SER A 66 -21.37 -24.10 -21.87
N HIS A 67 -20.70 -22.95 -21.74
CA HIS A 67 -20.81 -21.93 -22.79
C HIS A 67 -19.53 -21.11 -22.89
N VAL A 68 -18.84 -21.25 -24.02
CA VAL A 68 -17.81 -20.30 -24.45
C VAL A 68 -18.53 -19.01 -24.85
N ARG A 69 -18.12 -17.87 -24.31
CA ARG A 69 -18.28 -16.58 -24.99
C ARG A 69 -16.97 -15.82 -24.94
N PHE A 70 -16.24 -15.93 -26.04
CA PHE A 70 -15.39 -14.86 -26.53
C PHE A 70 -16.29 -13.67 -26.90
N SER A 71 -15.93 -12.46 -26.49
CA SER A 71 -16.19 -11.28 -27.32
C SER A 71 -15.18 -10.17 -27.00
N PRO A 72 -14.73 -9.42 -28.03
CA PRO A 72 -13.40 -8.83 -28.10
C PRO A 72 -13.33 -7.36 -27.62
N TYR A 73 -12.09 -6.90 -27.42
CA TYR A 73 -11.72 -5.50 -27.28
C TYR A 73 -12.01 -4.73 -28.58
N THR A 74 -12.65 -3.56 -28.49
CA THR A 74 -12.75 -2.59 -29.60
C THR A 74 -12.07 -1.27 -29.22
N PRO A 75 -11.13 -0.76 -30.04
CA PRO A 75 -10.41 0.49 -29.78
C PRO A 75 -11.15 1.73 -30.34
N GLU A 76 -10.83 2.87 -29.72
CA GLU A 76 -10.67 4.22 -30.29
C GLU A 76 -11.75 4.83 -31.23
N ALA A 77 -12.36 5.94 -30.78
CA ALA A 77 -12.56 7.16 -31.58
C ALA A 77 -12.98 8.35 -30.67
N ALA A 78 -12.14 9.38 -30.55
CA ALA A 78 -12.53 10.76 -30.20
C ALA A 78 -12.89 11.53 -31.51
N PRO A 79 -13.20 12.85 -31.55
CA PRO A 79 -13.79 13.83 -30.61
C PRO A 79 -15.16 14.35 -31.17
N THR A 80 -15.93 15.35 -30.70
CA THR A 80 -15.69 16.81 -30.71
C THR A 80 -16.97 17.56 -30.28
N HIS A 81 -16.79 18.67 -29.53
CA HIS A 81 -17.54 19.94 -29.54
C HIS A 81 -19.09 19.95 -29.42
N ASN A 82 -19.61 20.24 -28.22
CA ASN A 82 -20.98 20.73 -28.02
C ASN A 82 -21.02 22.25 -27.87
N GLY A 83 -21.33 22.94 -28.96
CA GLY A 83 -21.94 24.26 -28.95
C GLY A 83 -23.38 24.12 -29.43
N SER A 84 -24.36 24.56 -28.65
CA SER A 84 -25.73 24.72 -29.12
C SER A 84 -26.43 25.83 -28.35
N PHE A 85 -26.86 26.80 -29.15
CA PHE A 85 -27.69 27.95 -28.83
C PHE A 85 -29.04 27.51 -28.26
N LEU A 86 -29.52 28.26 -27.26
CA LEU A 86 -30.86 28.87 -27.20
C LEU A 86 -30.82 30.06 -26.24
#